data_AF-A0A6D2KHP5-F1
#
_entry.id   AF-A0A6D2KHP5-F1
#
_cell.length_a   1.000
_cell.length_b   1.000
_cell.length_c   1.000
_cell.angle_alpha   90.00
_cell.angle_beta   90.00
_cell.angle_gamma   90.00
#
_symmetry.space_group_name_H-M   'P 1'
#
loop_
_entity.id
_entity.type
_entity.pdbx_description
1 polymer ?
#
loop_
_entity_poly.entity_id
_entity_poly.type
_entity_poly.pdbx_seq_one_letter_code
_entity_poly.pdbx_strand_id
1 'polypeptide(L)'
;MAVTVDSGLIIGLLITGEVYRKLTEGGPVVPWAKVVWNVGGIPKHSFLAWLFVLNRCPTRDRIAGWGLQTDLNCLLCNVGLESRDHLLFDCRFSWSVWSRMARRCNIQPRRGWLNSVEQMQSLQGGKSRKRLTTLVWQATIYWLWHERNGRLHLQIFMSEDSLLGQIDRQIKNRIASYRDGNTILASNLLQLWLSTETTR
;
A
#
# COMPACT_ATOMS: atom_id res chain seq x y z
N MET A 1 34.24 -1.15 15.86
CA MET A 1 35.42 -0.89 16.72
C MET A 1 35.05 0.20 17.71
N ALA A 2 35.63 0.12 18.91
CA ALA A 2 35.13 0.68 20.17
C ALA A 2 34.92 2.21 20.20
N VAL A 3 33.92 2.64 20.97
CA VAL A 3 33.73 4.03 21.37
C VAL A 3 34.16 4.14 22.83
N THR A 4 35.31 4.76 23.08
CA THR A 4 35.65 5.32 24.39
C THR A 4 35.08 6.73 24.46
N VAL A 5 34.29 6.99 25.50
CA VAL A 5 33.77 8.31 25.84
C VAL A 5 34.82 9.00 26.69
N ASP A 6 35.69 9.79 26.06
CA ASP A 6 36.47 10.81 26.75
C ASP A 6 36.79 11.92 25.75
N SER A 7 36.65 13.16 26.20
CA SER A 7 36.71 14.42 25.43
C SER A 7 35.51 14.65 24.48
N GLY A 8 34.64 15.58 24.88
CA GLY A 8 33.40 15.98 24.19
C GLY A 8 33.62 16.72 22.86
N LEU A 9 34.32 16.09 21.92
CA LEU A 9 34.40 16.52 20.53
C LEU A 9 33.76 15.44 19.65
N ILE A 10 32.56 15.72 19.12
CA ILE A 10 31.94 14.86 18.10
C ILE A 10 32.71 15.09 16.79
N ILE A 11 33.77 14.31 16.58
CA ILE A 11 34.48 14.27 15.30
C ILE A 11 33.82 13.19 14.45
N GLY A 12 32.77 13.57 13.74
CA GLY A 12 32.08 12.71 12.78
C GLY A 12 30.84 13.39 12.24
N LEU A 13 30.56 13.21 10.95
CA LEU A 13 29.27 13.58 10.36
C LEU A 13 28.17 12.86 11.14
N LEU A 14 27.38 13.61 11.89
CA LEU A 14 26.20 13.10 12.57
C LEU A 14 25.21 12.66 11.50
N ILE A 15 25.10 11.35 11.29
CA ILE A 15 24.03 10.79 10.48
C ILE A 15 22.75 10.90 11.31
N THR A 16 21.79 11.71 10.85
CA THR A 16 20.52 11.97 11.55
C THR A 16 19.82 10.69 12.02
N GLY A 17 19.91 9.60 11.24
CA GLY A 17 19.33 8.31 11.61
C GLY A 17 19.99 7.62 12.82
N GLU A 18 21.28 7.87 13.07
CA GLU A 18 21.98 7.35 14.25
C GLU A 18 21.64 8.14 15.50
N VAL A 19 21.57 9.47 15.38
CA VAL A 19 21.12 10.35 16.47
C VAL A 19 19.69 10.01 16.84
N TYR A 20 18.78 9.92 15.85
CA TYR A 20 17.39 9.55 16.09
C TYR A 20 17.23 8.19 16.77
N ARG A 21 18.02 7.18 16.36
CA ARG A 21 18.03 5.85 16.99
C ARG A 21 18.62 5.84 18.40
N LYS A 22 19.50 6.79 18.75
CA LYS A 22 19.97 6.98 20.12
C LYS A 22 18.96 7.75 20.98
N LEU A 23 18.19 8.65 20.38
CA LEU A 23 17.14 9.42 21.05
C LEU A 23 15.84 8.65 21.22
N THR A 24 15.65 7.56 20.47
CA THR A 24 14.45 6.71 20.54
C THR A 24 14.83 5.36 21.14
N GLU A 25 14.18 4.98 22.23
CA GLU A 25 14.16 3.59 22.68
C GLU A 25 13.50 2.79 21.56
N GLY A 26 14.25 1.91 20.90
CA GLY A 26 13.78 1.21 19.69
C GLY A 26 12.36 0.66 19.89
N GLY A 27 11.43 1.13 19.07
CA GLY A 27 10.03 0.73 19.15
C GLY A 27 9.83 -0.77 18.89
N PRO A 28 8.68 -1.34 19.28
CA PRO A 28 8.41 -2.77 19.09
C PRO A 28 8.54 -3.14 17.61
N VAL A 29 9.14 -4.31 17.34
CA VAL A 29 9.24 -4.84 15.98
C VAL A 29 7.85 -5.20 15.49
N VAL A 30 7.37 -4.47 14.49
CA VAL A 30 6.04 -4.68 13.92
C VAL A 30 6.10 -5.53 12.64
N PRO A 31 5.34 -6.64 12.55
CA PRO A 31 5.40 -7.55 11.40
C PRO A 31 5.02 -6.90 10.05
N TRP A 32 4.17 -5.87 10.07
CA TRP A 32 3.72 -5.17 8.86
C TRP A 32 4.77 -4.21 8.26
N ALA A 33 5.87 -3.91 8.97
CA ALA A 33 6.86 -2.92 8.51
C ALA A 33 7.40 -3.25 7.11
N LYS A 34 7.69 -4.53 6.84
CA LYS A 34 8.22 -4.98 5.54
C LYS A 34 7.20 -4.90 4.40
N VAL A 35 5.91 -4.95 4.73
CA VAL A 35 4.81 -4.82 3.75
C VAL A 35 4.60 -3.36 3.38
N VAL A 36 4.71 -2.45 4.35
CA VAL A 36 4.54 -1.00 4.14
C VAL A 36 5.78 -0.37 3.51
N TRP A 37 6.96 -0.67 4.07
CA TRP A 37 8.24 -0.06 3.70
C TRP A 37 9.05 -1.02 2.82
N ASN A 38 8.55 -1.25 1.61
CA ASN A 38 9.20 -2.08 0.61
C ASN A 38 10.25 -1.29 -0.19
N VAL A 39 11.43 -1.88 -0.38
CA VAL A 39 12.48 -1.29 -1.24
C VAL A 39 11.98 -1.21 -2.67
N GLY A 40 12.00 -0.01 -3.24
CA GLY A 40 11.40 0.27 -4.54
C GLY A 40 9.89 0.53 -4.50
N GLY A 41 9.29 0.68 -3.32
CA GLY A 41 7.92 1.18 -3.17
C GLY A 41 7.71 2.55 -3.84
N ILE A 42 6.46 2.93 -4.04
CA ILE A 42 6.09 4.30 -4.38
C ILE A 42 5.86 5.03 -3.05
N PRO A 43 6.65 6.05 -2.67
CA PRO A 43 6.60 6.64 -1.33
C PRO A 43 5.20 7.07 -0.88
N LYS A 44 4.43 7.73 -1.75
CA LYS A 44 3.03 8.13 -1.46
C LYS A 44 2.10 6.94 -1.19
N HIS A 45 2.31 5.79 -1.84
CA HIS A 45 1.50 4.60 -1.59
C HIS A 45 1.91 3.93 -0.27
N SER A 46 3.21 3.83 0.00
CA SER A 46 3.73 3.31 1.28
C SER A 46 3.22 4.14 2.45
N PHE A 47 3.25 5.47 2.35
CA PHE A 47 2.75 6.37 3.38
C PHE A 47 1.25 6.18 3.64
N LEU A 48 0.43 6.08 2.58
CA LEU A 48 -0.99 5.84 2.74
C LEU A 48 -1.30 4.45 3.31
N ALA A 49 -0.61 3.40 2.84
CA ALA A 49 -0.73 2.05 3.39
C ALA A 49 -0.38 2.02 4.89
N TRP A 50 0.66 2.76 5.30
CA TRP A 50 1.01 2.94 6.71
C TRP A 50 -0.14 3.55 7.52
N LEU A 51 -0.78 4.62 7.03
CA LEU A 51 -1.93 5.21 7.70
C LEU A 51 -3.10 4.23 7.84
N PHE A 52 -3.37 3.41 6.83
CA PHE A 52 -4.40 2.37 6.92
C PHE A 52 -4.04 1.25 7.90
N VAL A 53 -2.77 0.82 7.94
CA VAL A 53 -2.28 -0.13 8.96
C VAL A 53 -2.53 0.39 10.36
N LEU A 54 -2.31 1.68 10.60
CA LEU A 54 -2.58 2.32 11.88
C LEU A 54 -4.06 2.68 12.11
N ASN A 55 -4.92 2.41 11.13
CA ASN A 55 -6.32 2.83 11.10
C ASN A 55 -6.51 4.34 11.31
N ARG A 56 -5.72 5.18 10.64
CA ARG A 56 -5.68 6.63 10.84
C ARG A 56 -6.26 7.47 9.69
N CYS A 57 -6.76 6.83 8.64
CA CYS A 57 -7.44 7.54 7.54
C CYS A 57 -8.85 8.01 7.98
N PRO A 58 -9.35 9.16 7.47
CA PRO A 58 -10.68 9.69 7.83
C PRO A 58 -11.81 8.97 7.07
N THR A 59 -12.05 7.71 7.40
CA THR A 59 -13.25 6.96 7.00
C THR A 59 -14.49 7.46 7.75
N ARG A 60 -15.71 7.23 7.22
CA ARG A 60 -16.94 7.80 7.82
C ARG A 60 -17.19 7.32 9.24
N ASP A 61 -16.91 6.06 9.57
CA ASP A 61 -16.93 5.55 10.96
C ASP A 61 -16.04 6.38 11.91
N ARG A 62 -14.84 6.77 11.47
CA ARG A 62 -13.90 7.57 12.25
C ARG A 62 -14.31 9.02 12.36
N ILE A 63 -14.79 9.62 11.26
CA ILE A 63 -15.34 10.99 11.25
C ILE A 63 -16.51 11.09 12.23
N ALA A 64 -17.44 10.13 12.19
CA ALA A 64 -18.55 10.05 13.14
C ALA A 64 -18.05 9.85 14.58
N GLY A 65 -17.03 9.03 14.79
CA GLY A 65 -16.37 8.86 16.09
C GLY A 65 -15.71 10.12 16.64
N TRP A 66 -15.41 11.12 15.80
CA TRP A 66 -14.96 12.44 16.21
C TRP A 66 -16.10 13.41 16.56
N GLY A 67 -17.35 12.96 16.50
CA GLY A 67 -18.54 13.77 16.76
C GLY A 67 -18.99 14.62 15.56
N LEU A 68 -18.38 14.43 14.39
CA LEU A 68 -18.77 15.15 13.18
C LEU A 68 -19.96 14.46 12.51
N GLN A 69 -20.95 15.26 12.11
CA GLN A 69 -22.11 14.75 11.37
C GLN A 69 -21.70 14.33 9.97
N THR A 70 -21.96 13.07 9.62
CA THR A 70 -21.67 12.52 8.29
C THR A 70 -22.62 11.36 8.00
N ASP A 71 -22.97 11.19 6.73
CA ASP A 71 -23.60 9.95 6.28
C ASP A 71 -22.59 8.80 6.46
N LEU A 72 -23.03 7.67 7.01
CA LEU A 72 -22.17 6.53 7.33
C LEU A 72 -21.99 5.58 6.14
N ASN A 73 -22.79 5.70 5.09
CA ASN A 73 -22.74 4.79 3.95
C ASN A 73 -21.38 4.83 3.24
N CYS A 74 -20.92 3.72 2.69
CA CYS A 74 -19.68 3.67 1.93
C CYS A 74 -19.84 4.40 0.60
N LEU A 75 -18.97 5.39 0.34
CA LEU A 75 -19.00 6.17 -0.90
C LEU A 75 -18.73 5.35 -2.17
N LEU A 76 -18.12 4.17 -2.03
CA LEU A 76 -17.82 3.31 -3.17
C LEU A 76 -19.01 2.44 -3.58
N CYS A 77 -19.72 1.84 -2.62
CA CYS A 77 -20.84 0.93 -2.92
C CYS A 77 -22.23 1.49 -2.64
N ASN A 78 -22.34 2.50 -1.78
CA ASN A 78 -23.57 3.09 -1.25
C ASN A 78 -24.54 2.07 -0.61
N VAL A 79 -24.01 1.01 0.00
CA VAL A 79 -24.81 -0.08 0.61
C VAL A 79 -24.36 -0.39 2.04
N GLY A 80 -23.07 -0.65 2.26
CA GLY A 80 -22.54 -0.94 3.60
C GLY A 80 -22.05 0.32 4.30
N LEU A 81 -21.89 0.25 5.64
CA LEU A 81 -21.27 1.32 6.42
C LEU A 81 -19.77 1.42 6.11
N GLU A 82 -19.25 2.63 5.96
CA GLU A 82 -17.84 2.85 5.66
C GLU A 82 -16.96 2.69 6.92
N SER A 83 -16.20 1.60 6.95
CA SER A 83 -15.02 1.42 7.80
C SER A 83 -13.79 1.19 6.94
N ARG A 84 -12.58 1.17 7.51
CA ARG A 84 -11.37 0.77 6.77
C ARG A 84 -11.53 -0.59 6.09
N ASP A 85 -11.99 -1.56 6.86
CA ASP A 85 -12.10 -2.96 6.45
C ASP A 85 -13.13 -3.09 5.32
N HIS A 86 -14.30 -2.47 5.50
CA HIS A 86 -15.30 -2.39 4.44
C HIS A 86 -14.77 -1.66 3.21
N LEU A 87 -14.23 -0.46 3.37
CA LEU A 87 -13.78 0.36 2.25
C LEU A 87 -12.75 -0.34 1.37
N LEU A 88 -11.80 -1.08 1.97
CA LEU A 88 -10.69 -1.66 1.21
C LEU A 88 -10.92 -3.10 0.76
N PHE A 89 -11.56 -3.95 1.57
CA PHE A 89 -11.60 -5.40 1.29
C PHE A 89 -12.97 -6.07 1.40
N ASP A 90 -13.99 -5.43 1.98
CA ASP A 90 -15.34 -6.03 2.04
C ASP A 90 -16.35 -5.40 1.07
N CYS A 91 -16.19 -4.12 0.74
CA CYS A 91 -16.98 -3.38 -0.24
C CYS A 91 -17.00 -4.10 -1.60
N ARG A 92 -18.18 -4.24 -2.22
CA ARG A 92 -18.34 -4.93 -3.51
C ARG A 92 -17.46 -4.33 -4.62
N PHE A 93 -17.40 -3.00 -4.69
CA PHE A 93 -16.62 -2.27 -5.69
C PHE A 93 -15.12 -2.50 -5.49
N SER A 94 -14.65 -2.29 -4.26
CA SER A 94 -13.25 -2.50 -3.89
C SER A 94 -12.81 -3.94 -4.06
N TRP A 95 -13.68 -4.89 -3.72
CA TRP A 95 -13.41 -6.31 -3.88
C TRP A 95 -13.29 -6.71 -5.36
N SER A 96 -14.15 -6.19 -6.23
CA SER A 96 -14.04 -6.41 -7.68
C SER A 96 -12.68 -5.96 -8.21
N VAL A 97 -12.24 -4.76 -7.79
CA VAL A 97 -10.95 -4.17 -8.19
C VAL A 97 -9.77 -4.99 -7.64
N TRP A 98 -9.76 -5.24 -6.32
CA TRP A 98 -8.69 -5.98 -5.67
C TRP A 98 -8.59 -7.41 -6.19
N SER A 99 -9.71 -8.12 -6.35
CA SER A 99 -9.69 -9.50 -6.83
C SER A 99 -9.12 -9.64 -8.24
N ARG A 100 -9.42 -8.70 -9.14
CA ARG A 100 -8.83 -8.66 -10.49
C ARG A 100 -7.32 -8.40 -10.44
N MET A 101 -6.87 -7.47 -9.60
CA MET A 101 -5.44 -7.16 -9.42
C MET A 101 -4.66 -8.29 -8.73
N ALA A 102 -5.27 -8.95 -7.74
CA ALA A 102 -4.75 -10.11 -7.03
C ALA A 102 -4.55 -11.29 -7.99
N ARG A 103 -5.51 -11.56 -8.89
CA ARG A 103 -5.38 -12.58 -9.94
C ARG A 103 -4.19 -12.31 -10.86
N ARG A 104 -3.94 -11.05 -11.24
CA ARG A 104 -2.74 -10.68 -12.03
C ARG A 104 -1.42 -10.97 -11.32
N CYS A 105 -1.44 -11.12 -9.99
CA CYS A 105 -0.29 -11.48 -9.18
C CYS A 105 -0.25 -12.97 -8.83
N ASN A 106 -1.18 -13.78 -9.36
CA ASN A 106 -1.38 -15.19 -9.02
C ASN A 106 -1.55 -15.42 -7.50
N ILE A 107 -2.34 -14.56 -6.85
CA ILE A 107 -2.74 -14.72 -5.46
C ILE A 107 -4.26 -14.83 -5.37
N GLN A 108 -4.74 -15.74 -4.51
CA GLN A 108 -6.16 -15.84 -4.18
C GLN A 108 -6.47 -14.82 -3.07
N PRO A 109 -7.20 -13.71 -3.35
CA PRO A 109 -7.40 -12.64 -2.38
C PRO A 109 -8.23 -13.11 -1.19
N ARG A 110 -7.96 -12.55 -0.01
CA ARG A 110 -8.75 -12.78 1.22
C ARG A 110 -9.52 -11.52 1.60
N ARG A 111 -10.76 -11.69 2.07
CA ARG A 111 -11.59 -10.59 2.61
C ARG A 111 -11.15 -10.19 4.02
N GLY A 112 -11.49 -8.97 4.43
CA GLY A 112 -11.07 -8.37 5.69
C GLY A 112 -9.65 -7.81 5.66
N TRP A 113 -9.44 -6.70 6.37
CA TRP A 113 -8.16 -5.99 6.41
C TRP A 113 -7.03 -6.84 6.99
N LEU A 114 -7.26 -7.48 8.14
CA LEU A 114 -6.23 -8.26 8.84
C LEU A 114 -5.75 -9.43 7.99
N ASN A 115 -6.67 -10.19 7.39
CA ASN A 115 -6.34 -11.29 6.49
C ASN A 115 -5.53 -10.83 5.27
N SER A 116 -5.85 -9.65 4.73
CA SER A 116 -5.13 -9.05 3.60
C SER A 116 -3.70 -8.66 3.99
N VAL A 117 -3.50 -8.06 5.16
CA VAL A 117 -2.16 -7.73 5.68
C VAL A 117 -1.34 -9.00 5.97
N GLU A 118 -1.92 -9.99 6.64
CA GLU A 118 -1.25 -11.28 6.91
C GLU A 118 -0.87 -12.00 5.61
N GLN A 119 -1.72 -11.95 4.60
CA GLN A 119 -1.42 -12.51 3.29
C GLN A 119 -0.19 -11.83 2.67
N MET A 120 -0.07 -10.50 2.80
CA MET A 120 1.11 -9.77 2.30
C MET A 120 2.37 -10.08 3.10
N GLN A 121 2.26 -10.33 4.41
CA GLN A 121 3.39 -10.73 5.26
C GLN A 121 3.88 -12.15 4.94
N SER A 122 2.96 -13.04 4.55
CA SER A 122 3.22 -14.47 4.29
C SER A 122 3.39 -14.83 2.82
N LEU A 123 3.64 -13.84 1.94
CA LEU A 123 3.82 -14.08 0.50
C LEU A 123 4.92 -15.10 0.23
N GLN A 124 4.61 -16.06 -0.64
CA GLN A 124 5.52 -17.12 -1.07
C GLN A 124 6.15 -16.80 -2.44
N GLY A 125 7.23 -17.50 -2.78
CA GLY A 125 7.94 -17.38 -4.06
C GLY A 125 9.11 -16.38 -4.06
N GLY A 126 9.60 -16.06 -5.27
CA GLY A 126 10.82 -15.26 -5.46
C GLY A 126 10.67 -13.77 -5.10
N LYS A 127 11.81 -13.10 -4.85
CA LYS A 127 11.87 -11.67 -4.44
C LYS A 127 11.09 -10.74 -5.38
N SER A 128 11.19 -10.95 -6.70
CA SER A 128 10.50 -10.14 -7.70
C SER A 128 8.98 -10.30 -7.62
N ARG A 129 8.47 -11.53 -7.42
CA ARG A 129 7.03 -11.78 -7.25
C ARG A 129 6.52 -11.10 -6.00
N LYS A 130 7.16 -11.32 -4.84
CA LYS A 130 6.77 -10.66 -3.58
C LYS A 130 6.74 -9.14 -3.74
N ARG A 131 7.78 -8.56 -4.36
CA ARG A 131 7.85 -7.11 -4.63
C ARG A 131 6.70 -6.63 -5.52
N LEU A 132 6.43 -7.31 -6.63
CA LEU A 132 5.35 -6.96 -7.54
C LEU A 132 3.99 -7.00 -6.83
N THR A 133 3.71 -8.09 -6.12
CA THR A 133 2.45 -8.27 -5.39
C THR A 133 2.25 -7.19 -4.34
N THR A 134 3.29 -6.84 -3.56
CA THR A 134 3.21 -5.74 -2.59
C THR A 134 2.98 -4.39 -3.26
N LEU A 135 3.64 -4.11 -4.39
CA LEU A 135 3.41 -2.88 -5.16
C LEU A 135 1.97 -2.76 -5.64
N VAL A 136 1.42 -3.86 -6.15
CA VAL A 136 0.03 -3.93 -6.65
C VAL A 136 -0.95 -3.73 -5.49
N TRP A 137 -0.76 -4.41 -4.37
CA TRP A 137 -1.58 -4.24 -3.17
C TRP A 137 -1.61 -2.79 -2.67
N GLN A 138 -0.44 -2.15 -2.53
CA GLN A 138 -0.34 -0.75 -2.13
C GLN A 138 -0.96 0.21 -3.16
N ALA A 139 -0.78 -0.06 -4.46
CA ALA A 139 -1.38 0.74 -5.53
C ALA A 139 -2.91 0.63 -5.53
N THR A 140 -3.47 -0.56 -5.30
CA THR A 140 -4.91 -0.75 -5.16
C THR A 140 -5.47 0.05 -3.98
N ILE A 141 -4.83 -0.02 -2.81
CA ILE A 141 -5.23 0.78 -1.65
C ILE A 141 -5.23 2.29 -1.99
N TYR A 142 -4.17 2.75 -2.65
CA TYR A 142 -4.05 4.15 -3.03
C TYR A 142 -5.16 4.60 -3.98
N TRP A 143 -5.43 3.83 -5.03
CA TRP A 143 -6.41 4.20 -6.04
C TRP A 143 -7.85 4.06 -5.53
N LEU A 144 -8.15 3.10 -4.65
CA LEU A 144 -9.45 3.03 -3.97
C LEU A 144 -9.70 4.24 -3.06
N TRP A 145 -8.68 4.63 -2.29
CA TRP A 145 -8.76 5.83 -1.47
C TRP A 145 -8.92 7.10 -2.29
N HIS A 146 -8.17 7.19 -3.40
CA HIS A 146 -8.27 8.30 -4.34
C HIS A 146 -9.67 8.40 -4.97
N GLU A 147 -10.22 7.27 -5.44
CA GLU A 147 -11.59 7.20 -5.98
C GLU A 147 -12.62 7.62 -4.93
N ARG A 148 -12.54 7.08 -3.71
CA ARG A 148 -13.44 7.46 -2.61
C ARG A 148 -13.40 8.97 -2.34
N ASN A 149 -12.22 9.56 -2.29
CA ASN A 149 -12.08 10.99 -2.05
C ASN A 149 -12.50 11.84 -3.26
N GLY A 150 -12.31 11.34 -4.48
CA GLY A 150 -12.83 11.94 -5.70
C GLY A 150 -14.36 12.04 -5.68
N ARG A 151 -15.04 10.97 -5.25
CA ARG A 151 -16.50 10.98 -5.04
C ARG A 151 -16.92 11.97 -3.97
N LEU A 152 -16.21 12.02 -2.84
CA LEU A 152 -16.55 12.91 -1.73
C LEU A 152 -16.39 14.39 -2.09
N HIS A 153 -15.22 14.77 -2.61
CA HIS A 153 -14.83 16.18 -2.74
C HIS A 153 -15.11 16.76 -4.12
N LEU A 154 -15.13 15.93 -5.16
CA LEU A 154 -15.23 16.39 -6.55
C LEU A 154 -16.46 15.84 -7.29
N GLN A 155 -17.22 14.92 -6.68
CA GLN A 155 -18.34 14.22 -7.33
C GLN A 155 -17.93 13.55 -8.65
N ILE A 156 -16.68 13.07 -8.73
CA ILE A 156 -16.17 12.31 -9.88
C ILE A 156 -16.25 10.82 -9.53
N PHE A 157 -16.80 10.05 -10.47
CA PHE A 157 -17.02 8.61 -10.31
C PHE A 157 -16.32 7.85 -11.43
N MET A 158 -15.35 7.01 -11.08
CA MET A 158 -14.72 6.10 -12.03
C MET A 158 -15.39 4.73 -11.98
N SER A 159 -15.53 4.12 -13.16
CA SER A 159 -15.87 2.71 -13.26
C SER A 159 -14.73 1.82 -12.73
N GLU A 160 -15.06 0.59 -12.37
CA GLU A 160 -14.07 -0.40 -11.94
C GLU A 160 -12.99 -0.60 -13.01
N ASP A 161 -13.37 -0.67 -14.29
CA ASP A 161 -12.44 -0.84 -15.40
C ASP A 161 -11.49 0.35 -15.58
N SER A 162 -11.99 1.58 -15.43
CA SER A 162 -11.14 2.78 -15.46
C SER A 162 -10.12 2.75 -14.33
N LEU A 163 -10.56 2.42 -13.10
CA LEU A 163 -9.66 2.32 -11.95
C LEU A 163 -8.60 1.23 -12.12
N LEU A 164 -8.97 0.08 -12.71
CA LEU A 164 -8.03 -0.99 -13.03
C LEU A 164 -7.01 -0.56 -14.07
N GLY A 165 -7.42 0.20 -15.09
CA GLY A 165 -6.51 0.81 -16.07
C GLY A 165 -5.51 1.77 -15.42
N GLN A 166 -5.96 2.58 -14.46
CA GLN A 166 -5.09 3.49 -13.71
C GLN A 166 -4.06 2.73 -12.85
N ILE A 167 -4.48 1.65 -12.18
CA ILE A 167 -3.57 0.79 -11.42
C ILE A 167 -2.57 0.11 -12.36
N ASP A 168 -3.02 -0.46 -13.48
CA ASP A 168 -2.14 -1.11 -14.47
C ASP A 168 -1.07 -0.15 -15.00
N ARG A 169 -1.48 1.05 -15.42
CA ARG A 169 -0.55 2.10 -15.88
C ARG A 169 0.43 2.49 -14.78
N GLN A 170 -0.03 2.66 -13.55
CA GLN A 170 0.81 3.02 -12.40
C GLN A 170 1.87 1.94 -12.12
N ILE A 171 1.52 0.66 -12.26
CA ILE A 171 2.45 -0.46 -12.09
C ILE A 171 3.46 -0.52 -13.23
N LYS A 172 3.01 -0.41 -14.50
CA LYS A 172 3.90 -0.36 -15.68
C LYS A 172 4.90 0.79 -15.58
N ASN A 173 4.44 1.98 -15.20
CA ASN A 173 5.30 3.15 -14.97
C ASN A 173 6.32 2.90 -13.86
N ARG A 174 5.89 2.26 -12.75
CA ARG A 174 6.82 1.93 -11.67
C ARG A 174 7.87 0.92 -12.12
N ILE A 175 7.47 -0.10 -12.88
CA ILE A 175 8.41 -1.07 -13.45
C ILE A 175 9.41 -0.39 -14.38
N ALA A 176 8.93 0.50 -15.26
CA ALA A 176 9.78 1.26 -16.18
C ALA A 176 10.83 2.11 -15.44
N SER A 177 10.47 2.72 -14.31
CA SER A 177 11.42 3.52 -13.50
C SER A 177 12.59 2.74 -12.91
N TYR A 178 12.55 1.40 -12.89
CA TYR A 178 13.70 0.59 -12.50
C TYR A 178 14.70 0.37 -13.63
N ARG A 179 14.36 0.65 -14.89
CA ARG A 179 15.22 0.33 -16.04
C ARG A 179 16.57 1.04 -15.94
N ASP A 180 16.60 2.27 -15.47
CA ASP A 180 17.83 3.07 -15.43
C ASP A 180 18.80 2.60 -14.34
N GLY A 181 18.29 2.01 -13.25
CA GLY A 181 19.12 1.55 -12.12
C GLY A 181 19.26 0.03 -11.99
N ASN A 182 18.35 -0.75 -12.57
CA ASN A 182 18.33 -2.21 -12.50
C ASN A 182 17.46 -2.83 -13.61
N THR A 183 18.02 -2.90 -14.82
CA THR A 183 17.35 -3.45 -16.01
C THR A 183 16.86 -4.89 -15.83
N ILE A 184 17.65 -5.74 -15.15
CA ILE A 184 17.29 -7.15 -14.91
C ILE A 184 16.03 -7.24 -14.05
N LEU A 185 15.96 -6.46 -12.96
CA LEU A 185 14.77 -6.39 -12.13
C LEU A 185 13.56 -5.88 -12.93
N ALA A 186 13.73 -4.82 -13.72
CA ALA A 186 12.66 -4.25 -14.52
C ALA A 186 12.08 -5.29 -15.51
N SER A 187 12.94 -6.01 -16.22
CA SER A 187 12.53 -7.08 -17.15
C SER A 187 11.81 -8.22 -16.44
N ASN A 188 12.33 -8.70 -15.31
CA ASN A 188 11.68 -9.75 -14.52
C ASN A 188 10.29 -9.34 -14.03
N LEU A 189 10.15 -8.10 -13.51
CA LEU A 189 8.85 -7.60 -13.05
C LEU A 189 7.86 -7.43 -14.21
N LEU A 190 8.32 -6.95 -15.36
CA LEU A 190 7.49 -6.77 -16.55
C LEU A 190 7.00 -8.12 -17.09
N GLN A 191 7.87 -9.11 -17.19
CA GLN A 191 7.48 -10.47 -17.61
C GLN A 191 6.42 -11.05 -16.68
N LEU A 192 6.60 -10.93 -15.36
CA LEU A 192 5.60 -11.36 -14.38
C LEU A 192 4.27 -10.62 -14.58
N TRP A 193 4.29 -9.31 -14.82
CA TRP A 193 3.08 -8.50 -15.00
C TRP A 193 2.31 -8.80 -16.29
N LEU A 194 3.02 -9.09 -17.38
CA LEU A 194 2.44 -9.41 -18.69
C LEU A 194 1.98 -10.87 -18.79
N SER A 195 2.64 -11.80 -18.09
CA SER A 195 2.30 -13.23 -18.13
C SER A 195 0.87 -13.55 -17.69
N THR A 196 0.20 -12.62 -17.00
CA THR A 196 -1.16 -12.78 -16.48
C THR A 196 -2.22 -12.05 -17.31
N GLU A 197 -1.83 -11.41 -18.40
CA GLU A 197 -2.74 -10.70 -19.33
C GLU A 197 -3.44 -11.66 -20.31
N THR A 198 -2.99 -12.93 -20.38
CA THR A 198 -3.40 -13.93 -21.38
C THR A 198 -4.67 -14.72 -21.01
N THR A 199 -5.36 -14.40 -19.92
CA THR A 199 -6.66 -15.02 -19.56
C THR A 199 -7.76 -13.97 -19.68
N ARG A 200 -8.10 -13.62 -20.92
CA ARG A 200 -9.36 -12.95 -21.26
C ARG A 200 -10.40 -13.99 -21.61
#